data_AF-A0A2U1PTZ9-F1
#
_entry.id   AF-A0A2U1PTZ9-F1
#
_cell.length_a   1.000
_cell.length_b   1.000
_cell.length_c   1.000
_cell.angle_alpha   90.00
_cell.angle_beta   90.00
_cell.angle_gamma   90.00
#
_symmetry.space_group_name_H-M   'P 1'
#
loop_
_entity.id
_entity.type
_entity.pdbx_description
1 polymer ?
#
loop_
_entity_poly.entity_id
_entity_poly.type
_entity_poly.pdbx_seq_one_letter_code
_entity_poly.pdbx_strand_id
1 'polypeptide(L)'
;MAKLNDYSNIWAEIISGIANKPASNTVWSVIQRLVFGAAVYFIWQERNARLFSGVERSEDCLFMIIVESVRMRLMGLKMKVTSDVINASVIWKFPIDKNLKYKRMLEELFADDNDKTDVDDEDN
;
A
#
# COMPACT_ATOMS: atom_id res chain seq x y z
N MET A 1 -5.52 -2.05 -1.35
CA MET A 1 -4.25 -2.51 -0.73
C MET A 1 -3.03 -2.00 -1.51
N ALA A 2 -2.86 -2.26 -2.81
CA ALA A 2 -1.67 -1.80 -3.57
C ALA A 2 -1.91 -0.81 -4.72
N LYS A 3 -3.15 -0.30 -4.89
CA LYS A 3 -3.56 0.54 -6.04
C LYS A 3 -3.16 -0.08 -7.39
N LEU A 4 -3.51 -1.36 -7.61
CA LEU A 4 -3.27 -2.09 -8.86
C LEU A 4 -4.54 -2.23 -9.70
N ASN A 5 -5.51 -1.32 -9.53
CA ASN A 5 -6.84 -1.45 -10.13
C ASN A 5 -6.82 -1.33 -11.67
N ASP A 6 -5.75 -0.77 -12.23
CA ASP A 6 -5.58 -0.59 -13.68
C ASP A 6 -5.00 -1.84 -14.37
N TYR A 7 -4.70 -2.91 -13.62
CA TYR A 7 -4.14 -4.14 -14.15
C TYR A 7 -5.21 -5.21 -14.33
N SER A 8 -5.15 -5.97 -15.42
CA SER A 8 -6.04 -7.11 -15.66
C SER A 8 -5.73 -8.28 -14.73
N ASN A 9 -6.58 -9.30 -14.76
CA ASN A 9 -6.35 -10.58 -14.09
C ASN A 9 -5.52 -11.57 -14.93
N ILE A 10 -5.03 -11.16 -16.10
CA ILE A 10 -4.21 -12.00 -16.98
C ILE A 10 -2.75 -11.87 -16.55
N TRP A 11 -2.15 -13.00 -16.15
CA TRP A 11 -0.79 -13.04 -15.59
C TRP A 11 0.26 -12.38 -16.50
N ALA A 12 0.20 -12.63 -17.80
CA ALA A 12 1.13 -12.04 -18.77
C ALA A 12 1.01 -10.51 -18.84
N GLU A 13 -0.21 -9.97 -18.72
CA GLU A 13 -0.47 -8.53 -18.72
C GLU A 13 -0.05 -7.89 -17.40
N ILE A 14 -0.24 -8.58 -16.26
CA ILE A 14 0.28 -8.13 -14.96
C ILE A 14 1.80 -8.03 -15.01
N ILE A 15 2.49 -9.08 -15.49
CA ILE A 15 3.95 -9.08 -15.62
C ILE A 15 4.40 -7.94 -16.52
N SER A 16 3.85 -7.85 -17.74
CA SER A 16 4.23 -6.84 -18.72
C SER A 16 3.97 -5.44 -18.16
N GLY A 17 2.81 -5.23 -17.54
CA GLY A 17 2.42 -3.94 -17.01
C GLY A 17 3.22 -3.50 -15.79
N ILE A 18 3.71 -4.43 -14.95
CA ILE A 18 4.60 -4.10 -13.82
C ILE A 18 6.05 -3.92 -14.30
N ALA A 19 6.52 -4.76 -15.23
CA ALA A 19 7.87 -4.67 -15.80
C ALA A 19 8.10 -3.38 -16.58
N ASN A 20 7.07 -2.91 -17.29
CA ASN A 20 7.14 -1.68 -18.09
C ASN A 20 6.76 -0.41 -17.30
N LYS A 21 6.29 -0.53 -16.05
CA LYS A 21 5.96 0.64 -15.23
C LYS A 21 7.24 1.33 -14.77
N PRO A 22 7.42 2.63 -15.01
CA PRO A 22 8.54 3.37 -14.46
C PRO A 22 8.54 3.28 -12.92
N ALA A 23 9.67 2.86 -12.36
CA ALA A 23 9.85 2.82 -10.92
C ALA A 23 9.97 4.26 -10.39
N SER A 24 8.89 4.76 -9.78
CA SER A 24 8.91 6.05 -9.10
C SER A 24 9.19 5.83 -7.61
N ASN A 25 9.73 6.86 -6.94
CA ASN A 25 9.95 6.83 -5.49
C ASN A 25 8.68 7.15 -4.69
N THR A 26 7.51 7.03 -5.31
CA THR A 26 6.22 7.16 -4.60
C THR A 26 5.97 5.92 -3.75
N VAL A 27 5.34 6.11 -2.59
CA VAL A 27 5.01 4.98 -1.71
C VAL A 27 4.15 3.93 -2.42
N TRP A 28 3.26 4.35 -3.32
CA TRP A 28 2.43 3.42 -4.08
C TRP A 28 3.24 2.60 -5.09
N SER A 29 4.19 3.20 -5.79
CA SER A 29 5.09 2.45 -6.68
C SER A 29 5.97 1.47 -5.90
N VAL A 30 6.43 1.85 -4.70
CA VAL A 30 7.17 0.96 -3.80
C VAL A 30 6.30 -0.21 -3.35
N ILE A 31 5.08 0.05 -2.86
CA ILE A 31 4.13 -0.97 -2.43
C ILE A 31 3.82 -1.95 -3.56
N GLN A 32 3.52 -1.45 -4.76
CA GLN A 32 3.21 -2.29 -5.92
C GLN A 32 4.34 -3.28 -6.23
N ARG A 33 5.59 -2.80 -6.25
CA ARG A 33 6.77 -3.63 -6.50
C ARG A 33 7.01 -4.65 -5.38
N LEU A 34 6.83 -4.25 -4.12
CA LEU A 34 6.96 -5.14 -2.97
C LEU A 34 5.90 -6.25 -3.00
N VAL A 35 4.63 -5.90 -3.23
CA VAL A 35 3.52 -6.86 -3.32
C VAL A 35 3.75 -7.85 -4.44
N PHE A 36 4.11 -7.37 -5.63
CA PHE A 36 4.37 -8.25 -6.76
C PHE A 36 5.53 -9.20 -6.50
N GLY A 37 6.66 -8.67 -6.01
CA GLY A 37 7.83 -9.50 -5.68
C GLY A 37 7.54 -10.53 -4.60
N ALA A 38 6.84 -10.14 -3.53
CA ALA A 38 6.44 -11.05 -2.46
C ALA A 38 5.47 -12.12 -2.97
N ALA A 39 4.45 -11.74 -3.75
CA ALA A 39 3.50 -12.69 -4.32
C ALA A 39 4.19 -13.74 -5.20
N VAL A 40 5.01 -13.30 -6.17
CA VAL A 40 5.77 -14.21 -7.04
C VAL A 40 6.65 -15.16 -6.21
N TYR A 41 7.39 -14.62 -5.25
CA TYR A 41 8.31 -15.39 -4.43
C TYR A 41 7.59 -16.44 -3.58
N PHE A 42 6.56 -16.04 -2.83
CA PHE A 42 5.87 -16.94 -1.90
C PHE A 42 5.02 -17.98 -2.63
N ILE A 43 4.41 -17.65 -3.78
CA ILE A 43 3.72 -18.63 -4.62
C ILE A 43 4.72 -19.67 -5.17
N TRP A 44 5.87 -19.21 -5.65
CA TRP A 44 6.94 -20.12 -6.11
C TRP A 44 7.47 -21.00 -4.97
N GLN A 45 7.69 -20.41 -3.79
CA GLN A 45 8.14 -21.14 -2.59
C GLN A 45 7.12 -22.21 -2.19
N GLU A 46 5.84 -21.86 -2.15
CA GLU A 46 4.76 -22.79 -1.80
C GLU A 46 4.69 -23.96 -2.78
N ARG A 47 4.75 -23.69 -4.08
CA ARG A 47 4.77 -24.73 -5.12
C ARG A 47 5.93 -25.70 -4.91
N ASN A 48 7.13 -25.19 -4.62
CA ASN A 48 8.29 -26.03 -4.37
C ASN A 48 8.17 -26.81 -3.05
N ALA A 49 7.63 -26.19 -2.00
CA ALA A 49 7.41 -26.87 -0.72
C ALA A 49 6.46 -28.07 -0.88
N ARG A 50 5.37 -27.91 -1.65
CA ARG A 50 4.44 -28.99 -1.98
C ARG A 50 5.11 -30.12 -2.76
N LEU A 51 5.94 -29.76 -3.76
CA LEU A 51 6.66 -30.73 -4.59
C LEU A 51 7.70 -31.56 -3.84
N PHE A 52 8.46 -30.94 -2.92
CA PHE A 52 9.62 -31.58 -2.30
C PHE A 52 9.42 -32.00 -0.84
N SER A 53 8.45 -31.43 -0.14
CA SER A 53 8.24 -31.65 1.30
C SER A 53 6.87 -32.27 1.62
N GLY A 54 5.92 -32.27 0.67
CA GLY A 54 4.54 -32.69 0.90
C GLY A 54 3.77 -31.81 1.90
N VAL A 55 4.34 -30.67 2.29
CA VAL A 55 3.72 -29.70 3.19
C VAL A 55 2.89 -28.73 2.37
N GLU A 56 1.63 -28.55 2.75
CA GLU A 56 0.70 -27.61 2.14
C GLU A 56 0.24 -26.60 3.18
N ARG A 57 0.42 -25.30 2.89
CA ARG A 57 -0.22 -24.23 3.64
C ARG A 57 -1.54 -23.83 2.98
N SER A 58 -2.49 -23.41 3.81
CA SER A 58 -3.73 -22.82 3.32
C SER A 58 -3.46 -21.51 2.58
N GLU A 59 -4.35 -21.19 1.64
CA GLU A 59 -4.29 -19.95 0.87
C GLU A 59 -4.32 -18.71 1.78
N ASP A 60 -5.15 -18.74 2.83
CA ASP A 60 -5.22 -17.66 3.84
C ASP A 60 -3.88 -17.44 4.55
N CYS A 61 -3.20 -18.53 4.92
CA CYS A 61 -1.89 -18.46 5.57
C CYS A 61 -0.84 -17.87 4.62
N LEU A 62 -0.83 -18.32 3.35
CA LEU A 62 0.07 -17.79 2.33
C LEU A 62 -0.18 -16.29 2.09
N PHE A 63 -1.44 -15.88 1.99
CA PHE A 63 -1.83 -14.49 1.84
C PHE A 63 -1.34 -13.63 3.01
N MET A 64 -1.54 -14.09 4.25
CA MET A 64 -1.05 -13.40 5.43
C MET A 64 0.47 -13.24 5.44
N ILE A 65 1.22 -14.28 5.06
CA ILE A 65 2.68 -14.23 4.96
C ILE A 65 3.12 -13.17 3.94
N ILE A 66 2.46 -13.09 2.78
CA ILE A 66 2.74 -12.09 1.75
C ILE A 66 2.49 -10.68 2.30
N VAL A 67 1.31 -10.45 2.89
CA VAL A 67 0.92 -9.13 3.42
C VAL A 67 1.86 -8.69 4.54
N GLU A 68 2.20 -9.57 5.48
CA GLU A 68 3.08 -9.24 6.59
C GLU A 68 4.52 -9.01 6.12
N SER A 69 5.01 -9.78 5.15
CA SER A 69 6.32 -9.55 4.54
C SER A 69 6.42 -8.17 3.90
N VAL A 70 5.40 -7.74 3.15
CA VAL A 70 5.34 -6.40 2.57
C VAL A 70 5.29 -5.34 3.67
N ARG A 71 4.44 -5.53 4.68
CA ARG A 71 4.32 -4.60 5.82
C ARG A 71 5.65 -4.43 6.55
N MET A 72 6.35 -5.52 6.87
CA MET A 72 7.66 -5.47 7.52
C MET A 72 8.69 -4.71 6.67
N ARG A 73 8.68 -4.91 5.34
CA ARG A 73 9.54 -4.14 4.43
C ARG A 73 9.21 -2.66 4.48
N LEU A 74 7.93 -2.28 4.48
CA LEU A 74 7.50 -0.88 4.58
C LEU A 74 7.97 -0.22 5.89
N MET A 75 7.91 -0.94 7.02
CA MET A 75 8.41 -0.41 8.30
C MET A 75 9.91 -0.12 8.29
N GLY A 76 10.70 -0.86 7.52
CA GLY A 76 12.14 -0.67 7.40
C GLY A 76 12.56 0.46 6.45
N LEU A 77 11.63 1.04 5.69
CA LEU A 77 11.96 2.08 4.71
C LEU A 77 11.93 3.48 5.32
N LYS A 78 12.97 4.28 5.03
CA LYS A 78 12.97 5.72 5.30
C LYS A 78 12.23 6.44 4.18
N MET A 79 10.98 6.80 4.42
CA MET A 79 10.13 7.51 3.46
C MET A 79 9.93 8.97 3.88
N LYS A 80 9.96 9.89 2.91
CA LYS A 80 9.49 11.27 3.13
C LYS A 80 8.00 11.22 3.42
N VAL A 81 7.54 11.93 4.45
CA VAL A 81 6.13 11.88 4.81
C VAL A 81 5.32 12.76 3.87
N THR A 82 4.43 12.13 3.13
CA THR A 82 3.50 12.74 2.18
C THR A 82 2.09 12.26 2.50
N SER A 83 1.06 12.96 1.98
CA SER A 83 -0.34 12.51 2.12
C SER A 83 -0.52 11.05 1.69
N ASP A 84 0.15 10.64 0.61
CA ASP A 84 0.15 9.26 0.14
C ASP A 84 0.74 8.27 1.14
N VAL A 85 1.85 8.63 1.81
CA VAL A 85 2.47 7.76 2.85
C VAL A 85 1.54 7.61 4.04
N ILE A 86 0.86 8.68 4.44
CA ILE A 86 -0.12 8.62 5.53
C ILE A 86 -1.28 7.70 5.14
N ASN A 87 -1.86 7.88 3.94
CA ASN A 87 -2.92 7.01 3.45
C ASN A 87 -2.47 5.54 3.36
N ALA A 88 -1.24 5.30 2.89
CA ALA A 88 -0.65 3.98 2.85
C ALA A 88 -0.51 3.36 4.25
N SER A 89 -0.15 4.15 5.27
CA SER A 89 -0.02 3.63 6.64
C SER A 89 -1.33 3.22 7.28
N VAL A 90 -2.43 3.88 6.94
CA VAL A 90 -3.75 3.49 7.41
C VAL A 90 -4.13 2.13 6.80
N ILE A 91 -3.88 1.95 5.50
CA ILE A 91 -4.22 0.73 4.75
C ILE A 91 -3.33 -0.45 5.17
N TRP A 92 -2.01 -0.24 5.24
CA TRP A 92 -1.01 -1.28 5.56
C TRP A 92 -0.70 -1.36 7.06
N LYS A 93 -1.31 -0.50 7.86
CA LYS A 93 -1.22 -0.44 9.31
C LYS A 93 0.21 -0.31 9.85
N PHE A 94 1.16 0.28 9.12
CA PHE A 94 2.52 0.49 9.61
C PHE A 94 2.66 1.82 10.39
N PRO A 95 3.58 1.93 11.36
CA PRO A 95 3.75 3.15 12.14
C PRO A 95 4.34 4.29 11.29
N ILE A 96 3.83 5.51 11.52
CA ILE A 96 4.40 6.78 11.04
C ILE A 96 4.75 7.64 12.26
N ASP A 97 5.72 8.54 12.10
CA ASP A 97 6.03 9.59 13.07
C ASP A 97 4.76 10.34 13.54
N LYS A 98 4.60 10.40 14.87
CA LYS A 98 3.43 10.96 15.55
C LYS A 98 3.18 12.42 15.20
N ASN A 99 4.23 13.22 15.01
CA ASN A 99 4.10 14.65 14.73
C ASN A 99 3.34 14.91 13.43
N LEU A 100 3.47 14.01 12.45
CA LEU A 100 2.80 14.13 11.16
C LEU A 100 1.35 13.68 11.21
N LYS A 101 1.01 12.74 12.10
CA LYS A 101 -0.40 12.39 12.38
C LYS A 101 -1.15 13.61 12.94
N TYR A 102 -0.53 14.33 13.87
CA TYR A 102 -1.12 15.55 14.44
C TYR A 102 -1.23 16.67 13.41
N LYS A 103 -0.20 16.89 12.58
CA LYS A 103 -0.26 17.90 11.51
C LYS A 103 -1.44 17.69 10.57
N ARG A 104 -1.71 16.45 10.15
CA ARG A 104 -2.85 16.12 9.30
C ARG A 104 -4.20 16.32 10.01
N MET A 105 -4.33 15.86 11.26
CA MET A 105 -5.56 16.12 12.04
C MET A 105 -5.84 17.62 12.14
N LEU A 106 -4.80 18.44 12.34
CA LEU A 106 -4.94 19.88 12.36
C LEU A 106 -5.36 20.42 10.99
N GLU A 107 -4.71 20.00 9.90
CA GLU A 107 -5.09 20.39 8.53
C GLU A 107 -6.55 20.02 8.20
N GLU A 108 -7.02 18.85 8.62
CA GLU A 108 -8.44 18.42 8.44
C GLU A 108 -9.40 19.27 9.28
N LEU A 109 -9.06 19.58 10.54
CA LEU A 109 -9.89 20.43 11.40
C LEU A 109 -10.00 21.86 10.87
N PHE A 110 -8.90 22.45 10.39
CA PHE A 110 -8.89 23.82 9.86
C PHE A 110 -9.47 23.92 8.43
N ALA A 111 -9.61 22.80 7.71
CA ALA A 111 -10.28 22.78 6.41
C ALA A 111 -11.80 22.91 6.55
N ASP A 112 -12.39 22.33 7.59
CA ASP A 112 -13.84 22.40 7.86
C ASP A 112 -14.31 23.79 8.33
N ASP A 113 -13.42 24.64 8.83
CA ASP A 113 -13.76 25.99 9.29
C ASP A 113 -13.84 27.02 8.13
N ASN A 114 -13.08 26.83 7.05
CA ASN A 114 -13.12 27.73 5.89
C ASN A 114 -14.36 27.53 4.98
N ASP A 115 -15.05 26.38 5.07
CA ASP A 115 -16.26 26.08 4.27
C ASP A 115 -17.53 26.65 4.91
N LYS A 116 -17.46 27.16 6.15
CA LYS A 116 -18.61 27.76 6.87
C LYS A 116 -18.69 29.28 6.77
N THR A 117 -17.63 29.96 6.33
CA THR A 117 -17.58 31.42 6.27
C THR A 117 -18.17 32.03 5.00
N ASP A 118 -18.51 31.21 3.99
CA ASP A 118 -18.99 31.68 2.68
C ASP A 118 -20.52 31.57 2.50
N VAL A 119 -21.28 31.18 3.52
CA VAL A 119 -22.75 30.95 3.42
C VAL A 119 -23.59 32.05 4.09
N ASP A 120 -22.98 32.94 4.87
CA ASP A 120 -23.73 33.92 5.69
C ASP A 120 -23.88 35.33 5.07
N ASP A 121 -23.39 35.58 3.85
CA ASP A 121 -23.34 36.92 3.23
C ASP A 121 -24.26 37.12 1.99
N GLU A 122 -25.24 36.24 1.71
CA GLU A 122 -26.11 36.36 0.52
C GLU A 122 -27.55 36.89 0.75
N ASP A 123 -27.93 37.28 1.96
CA ASP A 123 -29.24 37.90 2.24
C ASP A 123 -29.10 39.29 2.88
N ASN A 124 -28.84 40.33 2.06
CA ASN A 124 -29.26 41.72 2.34
C ASN A 124 -29.38 42.58 1.07
#